data_AF-A0A6P2D048-F1
#
_entry.id   AF-A0A6P2D048-F1
#
_cell.length_a   1.000
_cell.length_b   1.000
_cell.length_c   1.000
_cell.angle_alpha   90.00
_cell.angle_beta   90.00
_cell.angle_gamma   90.00
#
_symmetry.space_group_name_H-M   'P 1'
#
loop_
_entity.id
_entity.type
_entity.pdbx_description
1 polymer ?
#
loop_
_entity_poly.entity_id
_entity_poly.type
_entity_poly.pdbx_seq_one_letter_code
_entity_poly.pdbx_strand_id
1 'polypeptide(L)'
;MTEVEWLAGQSKAMVTYARSVATMRQRRLLACGYCRLHWDALPDDRLKRFVVHIEKYADGAGSSLVRAYTLYDVVKVPAVRNALPPGLLPVLKSAQASNGDSIDNSFPLWSDAPAQVALLRDIFGNPFHPTPFSPEWRTATAVALASQMYESRDFGAMPILADALQDAGCDNTDVLNHCREPGVHVRGCWVVDLVLDKG
;
A
#
# COMPACT_ATOMS: atom_id res chain seq x y z
N MET A 1 -16.38 10.13 9.09
CA MET A 1 -15.10 10.84 9.02
C MET A 1 -15.21 11.90 7.94
N THR A 2 -14.69 13.09 8.20
CA THR A 2 -14.64 14.24 7.28
C THR A 2 -13.25 14.38 6.67
N GLU A 3 -13.13 15.21 5.62
CA GLU A 3 -11.84 15.55 5.05
C GLU A 3 -10.89 16.20 6.07
N VAL A 4 -11.41 17.11 6.91
CA VAL A 4 -10.60 17.77 7.96
C VAL A 4 -10.00 16.74 8.92
N GLU A 5 -10.77 15.73 9.31
CA GLU A 5 -10.28 14.64 10.17
C GLU A 5 -9.23 13.76 9.47
N TRP A 6 -9.36 13.55 8.15
CA TRP A 6 -8.36 12.85 7.34
C TRP A 6 -7.04 13.62 7.25
N LEU A 7 -7.11 14.92 6.97
CA LEU A 7 -5.95 15.82 6.90
C LEU A 7 -5.30 16.02 8.28
N ALA A 8 -6.07 15.94 9.36
CA ALA A 8 -5.55 15.95 10.73
C ALA A 8 -4.77 14.67 11.11
N GLY A 9 -4.88 13.60 10.32
CA GLY A 9 -4.07 12.39 10.51
C GLY A 9 -4.52 11.50 11.66
N GLN A 10 -5.82 11.43 11.95
CA GLN A 10 -6.36 10.57 13.01
C GLN A 10 -6.44 9.11 12.56
N SER A 11 -5.34 8.38 12.66
CA SER A 11 -5.17 6.98 12.24
C SER A 11 -6.35 6.06 12.54
N LYS A 12 -6.86 6.01 13.78
CA LYS A 12 -8.02 5.15 14.10
C LYS A 12 -9.27 5.47 13.28
N ALA A 13 -9.58 6.75 13.09
CA ALA A 13 -10.71 7.20 12.27
C ALA A 13 -10.44 6.93 10.78
N MET A 14 -9.23 7.21 10.30
CA MET A 14 -8.79 6.94 8.93
C MET A 14 -8.90 5.45 8.58
N VAL A 15 -8.46 4.57 9.47
CA VAL A 15 -8.58 3.12 9.31
C VAL A 15 -10.04 2.69 9.27
N THR A 16 -10.86 3.18 10.21
CA THR A 16 -12.29 2.85 10.25
C THR A 16 -12.99 3.27 8.96
N TYR A 17 -12.66 4.44 8.43
CA TYR A 17 -13.20 4.90 7.16
C TYR A 17 -12.66 4.11 5.97
N ALA A 18 -11.35 3.88 5.89
CA ALA A 18 -10.72 3.11 4.82
C ALA A 18 -11.34 1.70 4.70
N ARG A 19 -11.71 1.07 5.83
CA ARG A 19 -12.45 -0.20 5.84
C ARG A 19 -13.76 -0.19 5.05
N SER A 20 -14.45 0.95 5.05
CA SER A 20 -15.75 1.08 4.40
C SER A 20 -15.66 1.36 2.90
N VAL A 21 -14.54 1.93 2.44
CA VAL A 21 -14.39 2.39 1.04
C VAL A 21 -13.32 1.63 0.24
N ALA A 22 -12.39 0.92 0.90
CA ALA A 22 -11.25 0.31 0.24
C ALA A 22 -11.60 -0.88 -0.66
N THR A 23 -11.03 -0.90 -1.86
CA THR A 23 -11.04 -2.09 -2.72
C THR A 23 -10.27 -3.24 -2.07
N MET A 24 -10.48 -4.48 -2.55
CA MET A 24 -9.67 -5.61 -2.06
C MET A 24 -8.18 -5.45 -2.40
N ARG A 25 -7.87 -4.80 -3.54
CA ARG A 25 -6.50 -4.50 -3.95
C ARG A 25 -5.84 -3.55 -2.94
N GLN A 26 -6.47 -2.43 -2.65
CA GLN A 26 -5.97 -1.46 -1.65
C GLN A 26 -5.79 -2.10 -0.28
N ARG A 27 -6.74 -2.93 0.18
CA ARG A 27 -6.62 -3.69 1.44
C ARG A 27 -5.37 -4.55 1.51
N ARG A 28 -5.10 -5.31 0.44
CA ARG A 28 -3.94 -6.20 0.36
C ARG A 28 -2.64 -5.40 0.33
N LEU A 29 -2.59 -4.35 -0.49
CA LEU A 29 -1.41 -3.48 -0.60
C LEU A 29 -1.14 -2.71 0.70
N LEU A 30 -2.18 -2.33 1.44
CA LEU A 30 -2.06 -1.72 2.76
C LEU A 30 -1.44 -2.67 3.77
N ALA A 31 -1.92 -3.92 3.81
CA ALA A 31 -1.33 -4.95 4.67
C ALA A 31 0.12 -5.26 4.29
N CYS A 32 0.42 -5.35 2.99
CA CYS A 32 1.78 -5.54 2.50
C CYS A 32 2.69 -4.37 2.85
N GLY A 33 2.24 -3.13 2.63
CA GLY A 33 2.99 -1.91 2.98
C GLY A 33 3.31 -1.86 4.48
N TYR A 34 2.37 -2.24 5.33
CA TYR A 34 2.62 -2.38 6.77
C TYR A 34 3.70 -3.43 7.05
N CYS A 35 3.65 -4.59 6.40
CA CYS A 35 4.70 -5.60 6.53
C CYS A 35 6.07 -5.11 6.03
N ARG A 36 6.09 -4.24 5.00
CA ARG A 36 7.33 -3.62 4.47
C ARG A 36 7.94 -2.62 5.45
N LEU A 37 7.13 -1.85 6.17
CA LEU A 37 7.61 -0.98 7.25
C LEU A 37 8.29 -1.76 8.38
N HIS A 38 7.95 -3.04 8.54
CA HIS A 38 8.52 -3.96 9.53
C HIS A 38 9.36 -5.07 8.89
N TRP A 39 9.90 -4.85 7.69
CA TRP A 39 10.52 -5.89 6.87
C TRP A 39 11.65 -6.65 7.58
N ASP A 40 12.51 -5.92 8.29
CA ASP A 40 13.65 -6.48 9.01
C ASP A 40 13.24 -7.16 10.32
N ALA A 41 12.05 -6.84 10.83
CA ALA A 41 11.47 -7.47 12.00
C ALA A 41 10.71 -8.76 11.67
N LEU A 42 10.61 -9.14 10.38
CA LEU A 42 10.04 -10.42 9.97
C LEU A 42 11.00 -11.57 10.31
N PRO A 43 10.63 -12.49 11.22
CA PRO A 43 11.55 -13.49 11.77
C PRO A 43 11.87 -14.66 10.81
N ASP A 44 11.18 -14.78 9.67
CA ASP A 44 11.36 -15.87 8.72
C ASP A 44 11.16 -15.39 7.28
N ASP A 45 12.07 -15.76 6.38
CA ASP A 45 12.03 -15.36 4.96
C ASP A 45 10.79 -15.86 4.22
N ARG A 46 10.12 -16.92 4.71
CA ARG A 46 8.82 -17.34 4.15
C ARG A 46 7.76 -16.26 4.31
N LEU A 47 7.79 -15.46 5.38
CA LEU A 47 6.89 -14.33 5.56
C LEU A 47 7.19 -13.19 4.58
N LYS A 48 8.47 -12.94 4.30
CA LYS A 48 8.88 -11.99 3.26
C LYS A 48 8.38 -12.43 1.88
N ARG A 49 8.57 -13.71 1.52
CA ARG A 49 8.06 -14.29 0.28
C ARG A 49 6.53 -14.28 0.21
N PHE A 50 5.87 -14.50 1.35
CA PHE A 50 4.42 -14.39 1.47
C PHE A 50 3.92 -13.00 1.07
N VAL A 51 4.52 -11.93 1.62
CA VAL A 51 4.17 -10.54 1.28
C VAL A 51 4.32 -10.28 -0.23
N VAL A 52 5.44 -10.72 -0.83
CA VAL A 52 5.67 -10.59 -2.28
C VAL A 52 4.58 -11.29 -3.11
N HIS A 53 4.08 -12.44 -2.66
CA HIS A 53 3.01 -13.14 -3.35
C HIS A 53 1.65 -12.45 -3.19
N ILE A 54 1.36 -11.85 -2.02
CA ILE A 54 0.15 -11.05 -1.85
C ILE A 54 0.18 -9.78 -2.71
N GLU A 55 1.33 -9.09 -2.79
CA GLU A 55 1.51 -7.95 -3.71
C GLU A 55 1.15 -8.31 -5.15
N LYS A 56 1.65 -9.46 -5.65
CA LYS A 56 1.34 -9.95 -6.99
C LYS A 56 -0.13 -10.35 -7.15
N TYR A 57 -0.71 -10.97 -6.11
CA TYR A 57 -2.11 -11.35 -6.13
C TYR A 57 -3.04 -10.12 -6.14
N ALA A 58 -2.68 -9.06 -5.44
CA ALA A 58 -3.40 -7.78 -5.46
C ALA A 58 -3.48 -7.20 -6.88
N ASP A 59 -2.45 -7.44 -7.71
CA ASP A 59 -2.38 -7.03 -9.12
C ASP A 59 -2.89 -8.09 -10.11
N GLY A 60 -3.65 -9.09 -9.64
CA GLY A 60 -4.37 -10.05 -10.50
C GLY A 60 -3.62 -11.35 -10.81
N ALA A 61 -2.43 -11.60 -10.24
CA ALA A 61 -1.74 -12.88 -10.43
C ALA A 61 -2.36 -14.00 -9.57
N GLY A 62 -3.48 -14.57 -10.03
CA GLY A 62 -4.31 -15.53 -9.27
C GLY A 62 -3.58 -16.72 -8.64
N SER A 63 -2.57 -17.29 -9.31
CA SER A 63 -1.76 -18.40 -8.77
C SER A 63 -0.91 -18.02 -7.56
N SER A 64 -0.70 -16.72 -7.32
CA SER A 64 0.08 -16.22 -6.19
C SER A 64 -0.63 -16.41 -4.85
N LEU A 65 -1.96 -16.45 -4.81
CA LEU A 65 -2.70 -16.63 -3.55
C LEU A 65 -2.45 -18.01 -2.94
N VAL A 66 -2.49 -19.08 -3.76
CA VAL A 66 -2.21 -20.45 -3.30
C VAL A 66 -0.81 -20.55 -2.72
N ARG A 67 0.19 -19.97 -3.38
CA ARG A 67 1.57 -19.92 -2.88
C ARG A 67 1.69 -19.13 -1.59
N ALA A 68 0.93 -18.03 -1.45
CA ALA A 68 0.89 -17.26 -0.22
C ALA A 68 0.35 -18.09 0.96
N TYR A 69 -0.73 -18.86 0.78
CA TYR A 69 -1.23 -19.75 1.83
C TYR A 69 -0.19 -20.76 2.32
N THR A 70 0.51 -21.42 1.41
CA THR A 70 1.57 -22.37 1.78
C THR A 70 2.70 -21.72 2.57
N LEU A 71 3.10 -20.50 2.19
CA LEU A 71 4.17 -19.78 2.90
C LEU A 71 3.73 -19.32 4.29
N TYR A 72 2.48 -18.86 4.41
CA TYR A 72 1.91 -18.36 5.66
C TYR A 72 1.83 -19.43 6.76
N ASP A 73 1.77 -20.71 6.41
CA ASP A 73 1.76 -21.82 7.39
C ASP A 73 2.95 -21.81 8.36
N VAL A 74 4.04 -21.10 8.02
CA VAL A 74 5.16 -20.87 8.94
C VAL A 74 4.73 -20.25 10.28
N VAL A 75 3.67 -19.44 10.32
CA VAL A 75 3.15 -18.85 11.57
C VAL A 75 2.52 -19.88 12.51
N LYS A 76 2.37 -21.13 12.10
CA LYS A 76 1.99 -22.26 12.97
C LYS A 76 3.17 -22.75 13.81
N VAL A 77 4.41 -22.45 13.39
CA VAL A 77 5.62 -22.76 14.17
C VAL A 77 5.69 -21.81 15.37
N PRO A 78 5.71 -22.31 16.62
CA PRO A 78 5.68 -21.45 17.81
C PRO A 78 6.84 -20.45 17.88
N ALA A 79 8.06 -20.86 17.50
CA ALA A 79 9.22 -19.98 17.48
C ALA A 79 9.02 -18.77 16.55
N VAL A 80 8.50 -19.00 15.34
CA VAL A 80 8.20 -17.92 14.38
C VAL A 80 7.05 -17.05 14.89
N ARG A 81 5.96 -17.67 15.37
CA ARG A 81 4.80 -16.94 15.89
C ARG A 81 5.17 -16.01 17.05
N ASN A 82 5.97 -16.50 17.99
CA ASN A 82 6.35 -15.75 19.19
C ASN A 82 7.37 -14.65 18.89
N ALA A 83 8.13 -14.79 17.79
CA ALA A 83 9.07 -13.77 17.32
C ALA A 83 8.40 -12.67 16.48
N LEU A 84 7.12 -12.79 16.11
CA LEU A 84 6.42 -11.74 15.36
C LEU A 84 6.22 -10.49 16.23
N PRO A 85 6.47 -9.29 15.68
CA PRO A 85 6.06 -8.04 16.32
C PRO A 85 4.56 -8.04 16.68
N PRO A 86 4.18 -7.43 17.81
CA PRO A 86 2.77 -7.23 18.16
C PRO A 86 2.00 -6.58 17.01
N GLY A 87 0.79 -7.06 16.75
CA GLY A 87 -0.06 -6.54 15.68
C GLY A 87 0.26 -7.03 14.27
N LEU A 88 1.40 -7.69 14.04
CA LEU A 88 1.75 -8.14 12.69
C LEU A 88 1.03 -9.42 12.25
N LEU A 89 0.74 -10.35 13.17
CA LEU A 89 -0.03 -11.55 12.86
C LEU A 89 -1.43 -11.25 12.25
N PRO A 90 -2.26 -10.34 12.80
CA PRO A 90 -3.53 -9.99 12.16
C PRO A 90 -3.34 -9.29 10.81
N VAL A 91 -2.25 -8.54 10.59
CA VAL A 91 -1.92 -7.94 9.27
C VAL A 91 -1.65 -9.02 8.23
N LEU A 92 -0.83 -10.01 8.57
CA LEU A 92 -0.50 -11.12 7.66
C LEU A 92 -1.76 -11.94 7.33
N LYS A 93 -2.64 -12.17 8.31
CA LYS A 93 -3.94 -12.83 8.07
C LYS A 93 -4.82 -12.04 7.12
N SER A 94 -4.95 -10.73 7.35
CA SER A 94 -5.85 -9.88 6.56
C SER A 94 -5.40 -9.74 5.11
N ALA A 95 -4.09 -9.79 4.86
CA ALA A 95 -3.49 -9.80 3.53
C ALA A 95 -3.99 -10.98 2.66
N GLN A 96 -4.40 -12.09 3.28
CA GLN A 96 -4.91 -13.29 2.60
C GLN A 96 -6.43 -13.28 2.39
N ALA A 97 -7.15 -12.28 2.91
CA ALA A 97 -8.60 -12.30 2.91
C ALA A 97 -9.15 -12.45 1.48
N SER A 98 -10.00 -13.46 1.31
CA SER A 98 -10.74 -13.69 0.08
C SER A 98 -11.91 -12.71 0.00
N ASN A 99 -12.48 -12.52 -1.19
CA ASN A 99 -13.57 -11.56 -1.41
C ASN A 99 -14.84 -11.86 -0.59
N GLY A 100 -14.97 -13.08 -0.04
CA GLY A 100 -16.09 -13.51 0.82
C GLY A 100 -15.79 -13.53 2.32
N ASP A 101 -14.58 -13.20 2.76
CA ASP A 101 -14.27 -13.10 4.19
C ASP A 101 -14.91 -11.84 4.78
N SER A 102 -15.51 -11.94 5.97
CA SER A 102 -16.14 -10.80 6.63
C SER A 102 -15.11 -9.65 6.78
N ILE A 103 -15.50 -8.47 6.29
CA ILE A 103 -14.67 -7.25 6.25
C ILE A 103 -14.06 -6.93 7.64
N ASP A 104 -14.74 -7.35 8.71
CA ASP A 104 -14.36 -7.18 10.11
C ASP A 104 -12.99 -7.76 10.50
N ASN A 105 -12.45 -8.74 9.76
CA ASN A 105 -11.12 -9.30 10.04
C ASN A 105 -10.03 -8.84 9.03
N SER A 106 -10.41 -8.11 7.99
CA SER A 106 -9.54 -7.80 6.83
C SER A 106 -8.74 -6.49 6.95
N PHE A 107 -8.89 -5.76 8.06
CA PHE A 107 -8.09 -4.56 8.33
C PHE A 107 -7.45 -4.71 9.71
N PRO A 108 -6.14 -4.49 9.83
CA PRO A 108 -5.47 -4.82 11.07
C PRO A 108 -5.81 -3.77 12.14
N LEU A 109 -5.84 -4.18 13.41
CA LEU A 109 -6.00 -3.27 14.54
C LEU A 109 -4.72 -2.44 14.67
N TRP A 110 -4.77 -1.27 14.06
CA TRP A 110 -3.67 -0.31 13.89
C TRP A 110 -3.56 0.60 15.11
N SER A 111 -2.33 1.08 15.38
CA SER A 111 -2.02 2.01 16.47
C SER A 111 -1.99 3.44 15.94
N ASP A 112 -1.94 4.46 16.81
CA ASP A 112 -1.88 5.86 16.34
C ASP A 112 -0.48 6.32 15.89
N ALA A 113 0.24 5.46 15.17
CA ALA A 113 1.61 5.72 14.74
C ALA A 113 1.66 6.61 13.47
N PRO A 114 2.54 7.62 13.41
CA PRO A 114 2.70 8.48 12.22
C PRO A 114 2.96 7.71 10.92
N ALA A 115 3.70 6.61 10.98
CA ALA A 115 3.99 5.76 9.84
C ALA A 115 2.73 5.12 9.21
N GLN A 116 1.69 4.86 10.02
CA GLN A 116 0.44 4.28 9.53
C GLN A 116 -0.43 5.33 8.84
N VAL A 117 -0.44 6.56 9.36
CA VAL A 117 -1.09 7.71 8.70
C VAL A 117 -0.44 7.97 7.35
N ALA A 118 0.90 7.97 7.29
CA ALA A 118 1.64 8.13 6.04
C ALA A 118 1.30 7.02 5.05
N LEU A 119 1.29 5.77 5.48
CA LEU A 119 0.93 4.62 4.65
C LEU A 119 -0.52 4.66 4.13
N LEU A 120 -1.47 5.12 4.94
CA LEU A 120 -2.86 5.32 4.50
C LEU A 120 -2.94 6.40 3.41
N ARG A 121 -2.25 7.52 3.60
CA ARG A 121 -2.21 8.60 2.60
C ARG A 121 -1.52 8.17 1.32
N ASP A 122 -0.50 7.33 1.43
CA ASP A 122 0.18 6.79 0.26
C ASP A 122 -0.74 5.91 -0.58
N ILE A 123 -1.55 5.05 0.04
CA ILE A 123 -2.42 4.13 -0.72
C ILE A 123 -3.75 4.75 -1.16
N PHE A 124 -4.32 5.62 -0.33
CA PHE A 124 -5.66 6.17 -0.56
C PHE A 124 -5.66 7.61 -1.07
N GLY A 125 -4.54 8.32 -1.00
CA GLY A 125 -4.49 9.75 -1.27
C GLY A 125 -5.42 10.52 -0.34
N ASN A 126 -6.18 11.47 -0.89
CA ASN A 126 -7.33 12.07 -0.23
C ASN A 126 -8.62 11.43 -0.78
N PRO A 127 -9.29 10.52 -0.05
CA PRO A 127 -10.45 9.80 -0.56
C PRO A 127 -11.69 10.69 -0.75
N PHE A 128 -11.65 11.93 -0.24
CA PHE A 128 -12.71 12.93 -0.45
C PHE A 128 -12.52 13.75 -1.72
N HIS A 129 -11.33 13.67 -2.33
CA HIS A 129 -10.98 14.35 -3.58
C HIS A 129 -10.34 13.37 -4.55
N PRO A 130 -11.14 12.56 -5.26
CA PRO A 130 -10.62 11.76 -6.36
C PRO A 130 -9.93 12.66 -7.38
N THR A 131 -8.61 12.51 -7.51
CA THR A 131 -7.81 13.37 -8.38
C THR A 131 -8.02 12.97 -9.86
N PRO A 132 -8.60 13.83 -10.71
CA PRO A 132 -8.63 13.56 -12.13
C PRO A 132 -7.20 13.53 -12.67
N PHE A 133 -6.84 12.43 -13.33
CA PHE A 133 -5.49 12.21 -13.86
C PHE A 133 -5.52 12.22 -15.39
N SER A 134 -4.88 13.22 -16.00
CA SER A 134 -4.87 13.34 -17.47
C SER A 134 -4.07 12.20 -18.10
N PRO A 135 -4.58 11.54 -19.16
CA PRO A 135 -3.81 10.57 -19.93
C PRO A 135 -2.50 11.13 -20.51
N GLU A 136 -2.45 12.44 -20.78
CA GLU A 136 -1.26 13.12 -21.34
C GLU A 136 -0.07 13.10 -20.37
N TRP A 137 -0.32 13.00 -19.06
CA TRP A 137 0.72 12.91 -18.05
C TRP A 137 1.42 11.55 -18.01
N ARG A 138 0.84 10.52 -18.64
CA ARG A 138 1.43 9.17 -18.76
C ARG A 138 2.46 9.09 -19.89
N THR A 139 3.44 9.99 -19.85
CA THR A 139 4.56 9.96 -20.80
C THR A 139 5.41 8.70 -20.62
N ALA A 140 6.18 8.35 -21.66
CA ALA A 140 7.08 7.19 -21.60
C ALA A 140 8.05 7.27 -20.40
N THR A 141 8.54 8.47 -20.10
CA THR A 141 9.42 8.74 -18.94
C THR A 141 8.71 8.51 -17.62
N ALA A 142 7.51 9.08 -17.43
CA ALA A 142 6.74 8.92 -16.19
C ALA A 142 6.38 7.44 -15.96
N VAL A 143 5.92 6.74 -17.00
CA VAL A 143 5.58 5.31 -16.92
C VAL A 143 6.81 4.45 -16.62
N ALA A 144 7.98 4.76 -17.21
CA ALA A 144 9.22 4.03 -16.95
C ALA A 144 9.67 4.19 -15.48
N LEU A 145 9.69 5.42 -14.96
CA LEU A 145 10.02 5.71 -13.55
C LEU A 145 9.06 4.98 -12.61
N ALA A 146 7.75 5.16 -12.83
CA ALA A 146 6.72 4.52 -12.02
C ALA A 146 6.85 3.00 -12.03
N SER A 147 7.04 2.39 -13.21
CA SER A 147 7.19 0.94 -13.36
C SER A 147 8.44 0.42 -12.62
N GLN A 148 9.56 1.13 -12.73
CA GLN A 148 10.79 0.77 -12.05
C GLN A 148 10.61 0.81 -10.52
N MET A 149 10.03 1.87 -9.98
CA MET A 149 9.75 1.98 -8.54
C MET A 149 8.78 0.89 -8.08
N TYR A 150 7.72 0.65 -8.85
CA TYR A 150 6.70 -0.35 -8.53
C TYR A 150 7.25 -1.78 -8.46
N GLU A 151 8.21 -2.13 -9.32
CA GLU A 151 8.83 -3.45 -9.34
C GLU A 151 10.06 -3.59 -8.43
N SER A 152 10.86 -2.54 -8.25
CA SER A 152 11.98 -2.58 -7.30
C SER A 152 11.53 -2.40 -5.84
N ARG A 153 10.38 -1.76 -5.62
CA ARG A 153 9.92 -1.22 -4.33
C ARG A 153 10.86 -0.15 -3.78
N ASP A 154 11.71 0.41 -4.63
CA ASP A 154 12.54 1.58 -4.33
C ASP A 154 11.85 2.81 -4.91
N PHE A 155 11.33 3.67 -4.03
CA PHE A 155 10.60 4.88 -4.39
C PHE A 155 11.48 6.14 -4.28
N GLY A 156 12.81 5.99 -4.25
CA GLY A 156 13.73 7.13 -4.18
C GLY A 156 13.63 8.11 -5.37
N ALA A 157 13.05 7.66 -6.50
CA ALA A 157 12.85 8.49 -7.69
C ALA A 157 11.52 9.26 -7.71
N MET A 158 10.72 9.26 -6.62
CA MET A 158 9.45 10.00 -6.56
C MET A 158 9.59 11.50 -6.87
N PRO A 159 10.60 12.24 -6.39
CA PRO A 159 10.78 13.64 -6.78
C PRO A 159 11.03 13.80 -8.29
N ILE A 160 11.75 12.87 -8.91
CA ILE A 160 12.02 12.86 -10.36
C ILE A 160 10.73 12.55 -11.14
N LEU A 161 9.87 11.68 -10.62
CA LEU A 161 8.54 11.45 -11.18
C LEU A 161 7.70 12.73 -11.15
N ALA A 162 7.77 13.52 -10.07
CA ALA A 162 7.08 14.81 -9.98
C ALA A 162 7.48 15.75 -11.13
N ASP A 163 8.78 15.84 -11.39
CA ASP A 163 9.31 16.70 -12.46
C ASP A 163 8.90 16.17 -13.85
N ALA A 164 8.97 14.85 -14.07
CA ALA A 164 8.50 14.24 -15.31
C ALA A 164 6.99 14.44 -15.57
N LEU A 165 6.18 14.44 -14.51
CA LEU A 165 4.74 14.74 -14.60
C LEU A 165 4.52 16.23 -14.90
N GLN A 166 5.27 17.12 -14.24
CA GLN A 166 5.19 18.56 -14.47
C GLN A 166 5.61 18.95 -15.90
N ASP A 167 6.68 18.34 -16.43
CA ASP A 167 7.12 18.50 -17.82
C ASP A 167 6.06 18.02 -18.83
N ALA A 168 5.24 17.04 -18.45
CA ALA A 168 4.11 16.57 -19.22
C ALA A 168 2.86 17.49 -19.11
N GLY A 169 2.97 18.61 -18.41
CA GLY A 169 1.89 19.57 -18.21
C GLY A 169 1.01 19.28 -16.99
N CYS A 170 1.45 18.46 -16.03
CA CYS A 170 0.73 18.30 -14.76
C CYS A 170 0.89 19.55 -13.88
N ASP A 171 -0.24 20.19 -13.57
CA ASP A 171 -0.34 21.34 -12.67
C ASP A 171 -1.07 21.00 -11.36
N ASN A 172 -1.47 19.73 -11.17
CA ASN A 172 -2.17 19.29 -9.98
C ASN A 172 -1.24 19.29 -8.76
N THR A 173 -1.49 20.19 -7.81
CA THR A 173 -0.66 20.37 -6.63
C THR A 173 -0.62 19.14 -5.72
N ASP A 174 -1.71 18.39 -5.60
CA ASP A 174 -1.75 17.21 -4.72
C ASP A 174 -0.87 16.09 -5.26
N VAL A 175 -0.90 15.86 -6.58
CA VAL A 175 -0.03 14.89 -7.26
C VAL A 175 1.44 15.28 -7.11
N LEU A 176 1.78 16.55 -7.40
CA LEU A 176 3.16 17.03 -7.35
C LEU A 176 3.71 17.07 -5.93
N ASN A 177 2.92 17.54 -4.96
CA ASN A 177 3.33 17.59 -3.56
C ASN A 177 3.50 16.19 -2.99
N HIS A 178 2.59 15.25 -3.28
CA HIS A 178 2.73 13.87 -2.82
C HIS A 178 4.04 13.23 -3.29
N CYS A 179 4.51 13.57 -4.49
CA CYS A 179 5.79 13.04 -5.01
C CYS A 179 7.03 13.73 -4.43
N ARG A 180 6.91 14.99 -4.01
CA ARG A 180 8.03 15.83 -3.55
C ARG A 180 8.22 15.81 -2.04
N GLU A 181 7.12 15.71 -1.30
CA GLU A 181 7.16 15.67 0.15
C GLU A 181 7.80 14.37 0.63
N PRO A 182 8.71 14.43 1.62
CA PRO A 182 9.26 13.23 2.22
C PRO A 182 8.14 12.37 2.82
N GLY A 183 8.09 11.10 2.43
CA GLY A 183 7.02 10.21 2.84
C GLY A 183 7.37 8.74 2.65
N VAL A 184 6.52 7.89 3.23
CA VAL A 184 6.54 6.46 2.94
C VAL A 184 5.81 6.26 1.63
N HIS A 185 6.47 5.60 0.68
CA HIS A 185 5.83 5.12 -0.54
C HIS A 185 5.96 3.59 -0.61
N VAL A 186 4.86 2.94 -0.99
CA VAL A 186 4.80 1.49 -1.16
C VAL A 186 4.16 1.12 -2.48
N ARG A 187 4.22 -0.16 -2.83
CA ARG A 187 3.41 -0.69 -3.94
C ARG A 187 1.93 -0.45 -3.62
N GLY A 188 1.24 0.29 -4.46
CA GLY A 188 -0.10 0.82 -4.18
C GLY A 188 -0.15 2.33 -3.92
N CYS A 189 0.99 3.03 -3.96
CA CYS A 189 1.06 4.49 -3.96
C CYS A 189 0.09 5.05 -5.02
N TRP A 190 -0.81 5.94 -4.60
CA TRP A 190 -1.93 6.39 -5.42
C TRP A 190 -1.47 7.13 -6.68
N VAL A 191 -0.39 7.93 -6.63
CA VAL A 191 0.15 8.60 -7.83
C VAL A 191 0.78 7.58 -8.78
N VAL A 192 1.57 6.65 -8.26
CA VAL A 192 2.20 5.60 -9.09
C VAL A 192 1.14 4.72 -9.74
N ASP A 193 0.09 4.37 -9.01
CA ASP A 193 -1.05 3.61 -9.54
C ASP A 193 -1.81 4.39 -10.62
N LEU A 194 -1.98 5.71 -10.47
CA LEU A 194 -2.58 6.54 -11.52
C LEU A 194 -1.71 6.55 -12.79
N VAL A 195 -0.39 6.68 -12.65
CA VAL A 195 0.55 6.63 -13.79
C VAL A 195 0.50 5.26 -14.48
N LEU A 196 0.41 4.17 -13.72
CA LEU A 196 0.43 2.79 -14.23
C LEU A 196 -0.94 2.20 -14.57
N ASP A 197 -2.01 2.98 -14.39
CA ASP A 197 -3.40 2.55 -14.59
C ASP A 197 -3.78 1.31 -13.76
N LYS A 198 -3.49 1.37 -12.45
CA LYS A 198 -3.73 0.28 -11.48
C LYS A 198 -4.75 0.60 -10.38
N GLY A 199 -5.42 1.75 -10.47
CA GLY A 199 -6.41 2.24 -9.50
C GLY A 199 -7.67 1.40 -9.38
#